data_AF-A0A8B8IX01-F1
#
_entry.id   AF-A0A8B8IX01-F1
#
_cell.length_a   1.000
_cell.length_b   1.000
_cell.length_c   1.000
_cell.angle_alpha   90.00
_cell.angle_beta   90.00
_cell.angle_gamma   90.00
#
_symmetry.space_group_name_H-M   'P 1'
#
loop_
_entity.id
_entity.type
_entity.pdbx_description
1 polymer ?
#
loop_
_entity_poly.entity_id
_entity_poly.type
_entity_poly.pdbx_seq_one_letter_code
_entity_poly.pdbx_strand_id
1 'polypeptide(L)'
;MKFQENLLKTMIQIENTFFELGRTCQRNCLIICDRGAMDASAFISKEKWEAMLSANNWNSVELRDNRYNHIVHMVSAANGAEDFYSTEDHACRSEGVELARELDYNAAAAWIGHPYFDVIDNSTDFDKKMNRLIACVCQRIGIDTGDRLNVNSKKRKFLVKSPLRPDTEFPPFQDFDVVHNYLQSDFRKAQVRLRKRGQKGHWSYIHTVRKFHPTNGQSVEVRTQLTHRDYLNMLPQRDDAHFTIFKKRRCFIFNNQYYQLDIYRQPTHPRCRGLVLLETYSAAYDQDALLASLPKFLTIEKEVTGDPAYSMYNLSLKEDWKTSNKYYAGSDYNGQVKCLTNGHANRLNGHEADKINGHGGVKLNGHSCNKVNGHAGEKNQVYSRISGLHKMNGHEQTNDTDLNNLKNINGTKPRSPKIPKKDALKV
;
A
#
# COMPACT_ATOMS: atom_id res chain seq x y z
N MET A 1 6.20 27.15 -20.71
CA MET A 1 7.31 26.61 -21.51
C MET A 1 8.62 26.65 -20.73
N LYS A 2 9.18 27.84 -20.41
CA LYS A 2 10.45 27.97 -19.67
C LYS A 2 10.53 27.19 -18.35
N PHE A 3 9.45 27.12 -17.58
CA PHE A 3 9.42 26.35 -16.33
C PHE A 3 9.68 24.86 -16.56
N GLN A 4 8.90 24.23 -17.44
CA GLN A 4 9.02 22.80 -17.77
C GLN A 4 10.37 22.47 -18.40
N GLU A 5 10.90 23.38 -19.22
CA GLU A 5 12.23 23.23 -19.81
C GLU A 5 13.33 23.21 -18.74
N ASN A 6 13.31 24.16 -17.79
CA ASN A 6 14.30 24.18 -16.71
C ASN A 6 14.13 22.99 -15.75
N LEU A 7 12.90 22.54 -15.51
CA LEU A 7 12.62 21.34 -14.75
C LEU A 7 13.24 20.10 -15.41
N LEU A 8 13.02 19.93 -16.72
CA LEU A 8 13.58 18.82 -17.48
C LEU A 8 15.11 18.87 -17.53
N LYS A 9 15.72 20.05 -17.75
CA LYS A 9 17.18 20.23 -17.66
C LYS A 9 17.73 19.78 -16.30
N THR A 10 17.06 20.19 -15.23
CA THR A 10 17.46 19.85 -13.86
C THR A 10 17.36 18.35 -13.61
N MET A 11 16.25 17.72 -14.02
CA MET A 11 16.06 16.28 -13.89
C MET A 11 17.12 15.50 -14.67
N ILE A 12 17.40 15.90 -15.92
CA ILE A 12 18.44 15.29 -16.75
C ILE A 12 19.81 15.39 -16.06
N GLN A 13 20.13 16.53 -15.46
CA GLN A 13 21.41 16.74 -14.78
C GLN A 13 21.54 15.86 -13.52
N ILE A 14 20.49 15.77 -12.72
CA ILE A 14 20.46 14.91 -11.52
C ILE A 14 20.67 13.45 -11.93
N GLU A 15 19.88 12.97 -12.89
CA GLU A 15 19.99 11.62 -13.41
C GLU A 15 21.37 11.33 -14.03
N ASN A 16 21.94 12.25 -14.80
CA ASN A 16 23.28 12.08 -15.36
C ASN A 16 24.33 11.87 -14.26
N THR A 17 24.22 12.61 -13.16
CA THR A 17 25.12 12.48 -12.00
C THR A 17 25.03 11.08 -11.39
N PHE A 18 23.81 10.56 -11.21
CA PHE A 18 23.62 9.20 -10.68
C PHE A 18 24.02 8.11 -11.68
N PHE A 19 23.79 8.32 -12.97
CA PHE A 19 24.20 7.38 -14.02
C PHE A 19 25.71 7.29 -14.13
N GLU A 20 26.43 8.42 -14.01
CA GLU A 20 27.88 8.44 -13.96
C GLU A 20 28.40 7.71 -12.71
N LEU A 21 27.84 8.00 -11.53
CA LEU A 21 28.17 7.28 -10.30
C LEU A 21 27.92 5.77 -10.44
N GLY A 22 26.80 5.39 -11.05
CA GLY A 22 26.46 3.99 -11.34
C GLY A 22 27.49 3.30 -12.21
N ARG A 23 28.03 3.97 -13.23
CA ARG A 23 29.11 3.43 -14.10
C ARG A 23 30.42 3.22 -13.34
N THR A 24 30.70 4.02 -12.32
CA THR A 24 31.90 3.85 -11.47
C THR A 24 31.74 2.74 -10.43
N CYS A 25 30.52 2.22 -10.24
CA CYS A 25 30.26 1.18 -9.25
C CYS A 25 30.82 -0.17 -9.69
N GLN A 26 31.66 -0.79 -8.84
CA GLN A 26 32.23 -2.13 -9.10
C GLN A 26 31.24 -3.28 -8.85
N ARG A 27 29.99 -2.97 -8.48
CA ARG A 27 28.95 -3.92 -8.09
C ARG A 27 27.75 -3.72 -9.00
N ASN A 28 26.89 -4.74 -9.10
CA ASN A 28 25.59 -4.58 -9.75
C ASN A 28 24.85 -3.39 -9.13
N CYS A 29 24.46 -2.43 -9.98
CA CYS A 29 23.82 -1.19 -9.58
C CYS A 29 22.46 -1.07 -10.27
N LEU A 30 21.42 -0.82 -9.46
CA LEU A 30 20.08 -0.49 -9.92
C LEU A 30 19.81 0.97 -9.54
N ILE A 31 19.44 1.78 -10.51
CA ILE A 31 19.05 3.17 -10.36
C ILE A 31 17.56 3.25 -10.64
N ILE A 32 16.80 3.73 -9.67
CA ILE A 32 15.35 3.90 -9.78
C ILE A 32 15.09 5.41 -9.85
N CYS A 33 14.48 5.85 -10.94
CA CYS A 33 14.06 7.23 -11.14
C CYS A 33 12.62 7.40 -10.68
N ASP A 34 12.39 8.28 -9.71
CA ASP A 34 11.03 8.74 -9.38
C ASP A 34 10.66 9.84 -10.37
N ARG A 35 9.82 9.49 -11.35
CA ARG A 35 9.54 10.26 -12.59
C ARG A 35 10.66 10.19 -13.63
N GLY A 36 10.33 10.45 -14.88
CA GLY A 36 11.30 10.46 -15.97
C GLY A 36 11.09 11.57 -17.01
N ALA A 37 12.04 11.72 -17.92
CA ALA A 37 12.15 12.80 -18.89
C ALA A 37 10.88 13.06 -19.69
N MET A 38 10.16 11.99 -20.06
CA MET A 38 8.96 12.10 -20.87
C MET A 38 7.75 12.61 -20.06
N ASP A 39 7.74 12.52 -18.73
CA ASP A 39 6.59 12.96 -17.91
C ASP A 39 6.27 14.45 -18.10
N ALA A 40 7.29 15.28 -18.37
CA ALA A 40 7.10 16.70 -18.66
C ALA A 40 6.21 16.94 -19.89
N SER A 41 6.18 16.01 -20.85
CA SER A 41 5.33 16.11 -22.05
C SER A 41 3.84 15.98 -21.73
N ALA A 42 3.47 15.34 -20.62
CA ALA A 42 2.07 15.22 -20.19
C ALA A 42 1.48 16.55 -19.70
N PHE A 43 2.32 17.54 -19.37
CA PHE A 43 1.89 18.83 -18.80
C PHE A 43 1.91 20.00 -19.80
N ILE A 44 2.32 19.77 -21.06
CA ILE A 44 2.35 20.80 -22.10
C ILE A 44 1.80 20.27 -23.42
N SER A 45 1.35 21.17 -24.29
CA SER A 45 0.87 20.78 -25.62
C SER A 45 2.01 20.21 -26.47
N LYS A 46 1.66 19.35 -27.43
CA LYS A 46 2.61 18.67 -28.31
C LYS A 46 3.49 19.67 -29.08
N GLU A 47 2.93 20.78 -29.54
CA GLU A 47 3.66 21.83 -30.28
C GLU A 47 4.71 22.50 -29.38
N LYS A 48 4.37 22.74 -28.11
CA LYS A 48 5.31 23.31 -27.13
C LYS A 48 6.40 22.31 -26.76
N TRP A 49 6.07 21.02 -26.69
CA TRP A 49 7.04 19.95 -26.46
C TRP A 49 8.03 19.84 -27.61
N GLU A 50 7.56 19.79 -28.86
CA GLU A 50 8.40 19.73 -30.06
C GLU A 50 9.30 20.97 -30.20
N ALA A 51 8.77 22.16 -29.92
CA ALA A 51 9.55 23.39 -29.90
C ALA A 51 10.64 23.37 -28.82
N MET A 52 10.35 22.81 -27.64
CA MET A 52 11.31 22.68 -26.55
C MET A 52 12.41 21.66 -26.86
N LEU A 53 12.05 20.52 -27.46
CA LEU A 53 13.03 19.53 -27.94
C LEU A 53 13.98 20.15 -28.96
N SER A 54 13.41 20.83 -29.97
CA SER A 54 14.19 21.48 -31.03
C SER A 54 15.13 22.55 -30.49
N ALA A 55 14.65 23.40 -29.57
CA ALA A 55 15.45 24.46 -28.97
C ALA A 55 16.63 23.96 -28.11
N ASN A 56 16.54 22.71 -27.62
CA ASN A 56 17.56 22.11 -26.75
C ASN A 56 18.36 21.01 -27.44
N ASN A 57 18.16 20.80 -28.75
CA ASN A 57 18.77 19.72 -29.51
C ASN A 57 18.52 18.33 -28.88
N TRP A 58 17.31 18.14 -28.35
CA TRP A 58 16.84 16.86 -27.83
C TRP A 58 15.96 16.16 -28.84
N ASN A 59 15.85 14.84 -28.70
CA ASN A 59 14.91 14.03 -29.46
C ASN A 59 14.29 12.96 -28.57
N SER A 60 13.11 12.50 -28.97
CA SER A 60 12.34 11.54 -28.16
C SER A 60 13.01 10.19 -28.02
N VAL A 61 13.82 9.74 -28.99
CA VAL A 61 14.51 8.44 -28.89
C VAL A 61 15.58 8.49 -27.80
N GLU A 62 16.37 9.57 -27.74
CA GLU A 62 17.35 9.76 -26.67
C GLU A 62 16.69 9.89 -25.31
N LEU A 63 15.62 10.68 -25.19
CA LEU A 63 14.95 10.91 -23.90
C LEU A 63 14.13 9.71 -23.43
N ARG A 64 13.49 8.98 -24.34
CA ARG A 64 12.60 7.85 -24.02
C ARG A 64 13.39 6.54 -23.99
N ASP A 65 14.05 6.17 -25.08
CA ASP A 65 14.54 4.81 -25.34
C ASP A 65 15.97 4.57 -24.86
N ASN A 66 16.89 5.49 -25.12
CA ASN A 66 18.31 5.29 -24.78
C ASN A 66 18.62 5.66 -23.33
N ARG A 67 17.78 6.50 -22.72
CA ARG A 67 18.00 7.01 -21.37
C ARG A 67 17.59 6.02 -20.29
N TYR A 68 16.48 5.31 -20.48
CA TYR A 68 15.92 4.37 -19.51
C TYR A 68 15.96 2.95 -20.07
N ASN A 69 16.26 1.98 -19.22
CA ASN A 69 16.31 0.59 -19.65
C ASN A 69 14.96 -0.12 -19.51
N HIS A 70 14.11 0.37 -18.60
CA HIS A 70 12.79 -0.16 -18.33
C HIS A 70 11.93 0.98 -17.80
N ILE A 71 10.68 1.06 -18.23
CA ILE A 71 9.72 2.02 -17.69
C ILE A 71 8.60 1.22 -17.05
N VAL A 72 8.29 1.53 -15.79
CA VAL A 72 7.15 0.93 -15.10
C VAL A 72 6.17 2.02 -14.68
N HIS A 73 4.98 2.00 -15.29
CA HIS A 73 3.91 2.91 -14.94
C HIS A 73 3.00 2.27 -13.87
N MET A 74 2.96 2.89 -12.69
CA MET A 74 2.03 2.51 -11.64
C MET A 74 0.74 3.32 -11.76
N VAL A 75 -0.35 2.65 -12.12
CA VAL A 75 -1.67 3.29 -12.31
C VAL A 75 -2.12 3.97 -11.01
N SER A 76 -2.55 5.22 -11.09
CA SER A 76 -3.05 5.99 -9.94
C SER A 76 -4.23 5.30 -9.25
N ALA A 77 -4.37 5.48 -7.92
CA ALA A 77 -5.54 4.99 -7.19
C ALA A 77 -6.86 5.59 -7.73
N ALA A 78 -6.81 6.73 -8.42
CA ALA A 78 -7.95 7.32 -9.10
C ALA A 78 -8.54 6.44 -10.23
N ASN A 79 -7.88 5.34 -10.60
CA ASN A 79 -8.33 4.42 -11.64
C ASN A 79 -8.41 2.98 -11.10
N GLY A 80 -9.62 2.54 -10.70
CA GLY A 80 -9.88 1.18 -10.22
C GLY A 80 -9.53 0.93 -8.74
N ALA A 81 -9.21 1.96 -7.98
CA ALA A 81 -9.01 1.92 -6.53
C ALA A 81 -9.44 3.25 -5.87
N GLU A 82 -10.51 3.87 -6.39
CA GLU A 82 -10.96 5.23 -6.06
C GLU A 82 -11.23 5.42 -4.56
N ASP A 83 -11.69 4.35 -3.89
CA ASP A 83 -11.87 4.25 -2.44
C ASP A 83 -10.61 4.66 -1.64
N PHE A 84 -9.42 4.53 -2.23
CA PHE A 84 -8.13 4.84 -1.62
C PHE A 84 -7.51 6.15 -2.13
N TYR A 85 -8.20 6.86 -3.03
CA TYR A 85 -7.76 8.15 -3.52
C TYR A 85 -8.22 9.26 -2.57
N SER A 86 -7.28 10.02 -2.00
CA SER A 86 -7.57 11.11 -1.09
C SER A 86 -6.71 12.33 -1.39
N THR A 87 -7.30 13.52 -1.23
CA THR A 87 -6.63 14.82 -1.31
C THR A 87 -6.49 15.49 0.07
N GLU A 88 -7.14 14.94 1.12
CA GLU A 88 -7.32 15.60 2.42
C GLU A 88 -6.01 15.76 3.21
N ASP A 89 -5.05 14.86 3.04
CA ASP A 89 -3.75 14.86 3.74
C ASP A 89 -2.56 15.20 2.79
N HIS A 90 -2.82 15.79 1.62
CA HIS A 90 -1.81 15.96 0.57
C HIS A 90 -1.65 17.42 0.11
N ALA A 91 -0.60 18.09 0.61
CA ALA A 91 -0.26 19.47 0.24
C ALA A 91 0.02 19.69 -1.27
N CYS A 92 0.27 18.61 -2.02
CA CYS A 92 0.65 18.67 -3.44
C CYS A 92 -0.40 18.07 -4.39
N ARG A 93 -1.56 17.61 -3.90
CA ARG A 93 -2.63 17.03 -4.74
C ARG A 93 -3.93 17.79 -4.51
N SER A 94 -4.39 18.47 -5.54
CA SER A 94 -5.61 19.28 -5.51
C SER A 94 -6.66 18.79 -6.50
N GLU A 95 -6.27 17.89 -7.40
CA GLU A 95 -7.11 17.33 -8.45
C GLU A 95 -8.11 16.31 -7.90
N GLY A 96 -9.37 16.43 -8.35
CA GLY A 96 -10.40 15.42 -8.12
C GLY A 96 -10.09 14.11 -8.84
N VAL A 97 -10.84 13.05 -8.50
CA VAL A 97 -10.62 11.68 -9.02
C VAL A 97 -10.63 11.64 -10.55
N GLU A 98 -11.54 12.37 -11.19
CA GLU A 98 -11.69 12.39 -12.65
C GLU A 98 -10.46 13.00 -13.33
N LEU A 99 -10.02 14.16 -12.86
CA LEU A 99 -8.83 14.83 -13.38
C LEU A 99 -7.57 14.03 -13.08
N ALA A 100 -7.47 13.43 -11.90
CA ALA A 100 -6.36 12.55 -11.54
C ALA A 100 -6.25 11.35 -12.48
N ARG A 101 -7.39 10.78 -12.89
CA ARG A 101 -7.44 9.68 -13.86
C ARG A 101 -7.00 10.13 -15.25
N GLU A 102 -7.42 11.32 -15.69
CA GLU A 102 -6.96 11.89 -16.97
C GLU A 102 -5.45 12.14 -16.98
N LEU A 103 -4.92 12.73 -15.90
CA LEU A 103 -3.48 12.97 -15.73
C LEU A 103 -2.68 11.67 -15.71
N ASP A 104 -3.21 10.61 -15.09
CA ASP A 104 -2.61 9.28 -15.09
C ASP A 104 -2.50 8.71 -16.51
N TYR A 105 -3.58 8.81 -17.30
CA TYR A 105 -3.56 8.40 -18.71
C TYR A 105 -2.57 9.20 -19.55
N ASN A 106 -2.51 10.53 -19.36
CA ASN A 106 -1.55 11.38 -20.08
C ASN A 106 -0.11 11.05 -19.71
N ALA A 107 0.16 10.77 -18.42
CA ALA A 107 1.48 10.35 -17.96
C ALA A 107 1.87 8.99 -18.55
N ALA A 108 0.97 8.01 -18.61
CA ALA A 108 1.23 6.74 -19.29
C ALA A 108 1.47 6.94 -20.80
N ALA A 109 0.67 7.79 -21.44
CA ALA A 109 0.75 8.05 -22.88
C ALA A 109 2.10 8.67 -23.30
N ALA A 110 2.72 9.48 -22.43
CA ALA A 110 4.03 10.08 -22.66
C ALA A 110 5.15 9.04 -22.93
N TRP A 111 4.98 7.81 -22.45
CA TRP A 111 5.95 6.72 -22.59
C TRP A 111 5.62 5.73 -23.72
N ILE A 112 4.50 5.92 -24.43
CA ILE A 112 4.14 5.04 -25.55
C ILE A 112 5.26 5.03 -26.59
N GLY A 113 5.64 3.81 -26.99
CA GLY A 113 6.72 3.54 -27.93
C GLY A 113 8.06 3.18 -27.28
N HIS A 114 8.20 3.28 -25.96
CA HIS A 114 9.38 2.72 -25.28
C HIS A 114 9.41 1.19 -25.45
N PRO A 115 10.54 0.56 -25.83
CA PRO A 115 10.60 -0.89 -26.08
C PRO A 115 10.26 -1.76 -24.87
N TYR A 116 10.47 -1.23 -23.67
CA TYR A 116 10.27 -1.94 -22.41
C TYR A 116 9.40 -1.08 -21.48
N PHE A 117 8.08 -1.11 -21.72
CA PHE A 117 7.09 -0.40 -20.93
C PHE A 117 6.11 -1.39 -20.31
N ASP A 118 5.99 -1.38 -18.98
CA ASP A 118 5.08 -2.24 -18.23
C ASP A 118 4.12 -1.39 -17.39
N VAL A 119 2.83 -1.75 -17.40
CA VAL A 119 1.77 -1.05 -16.65
C VAL A 119 1.31 -1.93 -15.49
N ILE A 120 1.32 -1.38 -14.28
CA ILE A 120 0.87 -2.04 -13.05
C ILE A 120 -0.45 -1.42 -12.59
N ASP A 121 -1.55 -2.10 -12.90
CA ASP A 121 -2.92 -1.67 -12.59
C ASP A 121 -3.32 -1.86 -11.10
N ASN A 122 -4.56 -1.49 -10.76
CA ASN A 122 -5.14 -1.64 -9.42
C ASN A 122 -6.04 -2.88 -9.27
N SER A 123 -5.88 -3.92 -10.12
CA SER A 123 -6.71 -5.14 -10.06
C SER A 123 -6.53 -5.97 -8.77
N THR A 124 -5.51 -5.66 -7.97
CA THR A 124 -5.16 -6.37 -6.73
C THR A 124 -5.03 -5.39 -5.57
N ASP A 125 -4.99 -5.91 -4.34
CA ASP A 125 -4.58 -5.13 -3.17
C ASP A 125 -3.18 -4.50 -3.36
N PHE A 126 -2.90 -3.47 -2.56
CA PHE A 126 -1.67 -2.68 -2.67
C PHE A 126 -0.40 -3.55 -2.52
N ASP A 127 -0.37 -4.48 -1.58
CA ASP A 127 0.78 -5.35 -1.36
C ASP A 127 1.06 -6.25 -2.58
N LYS A 128 0.04 -6.85 -3.17
CA LYS A 128 0.17 -7.62 -4.41
C LYS A 128 0.55 -6.75 -5.59
N LYS A 129 0.03 -5.52 -5.66
CA LYS A 129 0.43 -4.55 -6.69
C LYS A 129 1.94 -4.27 -6.60
N MET A 130 2.45 -4.05 -5.40
CA MET A 130 3.89 -3.87 -5.16
C MET A 130 4.69 -5.13 -5.49
N ASN A 131 4.20 -6.33 -5.16
CA ASN A 131 4.89 -7.56 -5.56
C ASN A 131 4.92 -7.75 -7.09
N ARG A 132 3.85 -7.38 -7.81
CA ARG A 132 3.83 -7.39 -9.29
C ARG A 132 4.84 -6.42 -9.88
N LEU A 133 4.95 -5.20 -9.33
CA LEU A 133 5.99 -4.24 -9.68
C LEU A 133 7.40 -4.84 -9.50
N ILE A 134 7.68 -5.37 -8.30
CA ILE A 134 8.98 -5.97 -7.98
C ILE A 134 9.27 -7.14 -8.92
N ALA A 135 8.30 -8.02 -9.15
CA ALA A 135 8.44 -9.15 -10.06
C ALA A 135 8.72 -8.71 -11.50
N CYS A 136 8.05 -7.66 -11.98
CA CYS A 136 8.27 -7.09 -13.30
C CYS A 136 9.72 -6.60 -13.44
N VAL A 137 10.21 -5.80 -12.49
CA VAL A 137 11.60 -5.31 -12.50
C VAL A 137 12.58 -6.49 -12.39
N CYS A 138 12.37 -7.41 -11.45
CA CYS A 138 13.20 -8.60 -11.26
C CYS A 138 13.30 -9.48 -12.52
N GLN A 139 12.19 -9.67 -13.24
CA GLN A 139 12.16 -10.42 -14.49
C GLN A 139 13.03 -9.76 -15.57
N ARG A 140 13.00 -8.42 -15.69
CA ARG A 140 13.83 -7.68 -16.65
C ARG A 140 15.33 -7.80 -16.36
N ILE A 141 15.69 -7.71 -15.09
CA ILE A 141 17.09 -7.82 -14.63
C ILE A 141 17.60 -9.25 -14.55
N GLY A 142 16.69 -10.23 -14.69
CA GLY A 142 17.02 -11.65 -14.56
C GLY A 142 17.39 -12.07 -13.15
N ILE A 143 16.83 -11.40 -12.13
CA ILE A 143 16.91 -11.81 -10.72
C ILE A 143 15.67 -12.66 -10.42
N ASP A 144 15.89 -13.83 -9.82
CA ASP A 144 14.82 -14.65 -9.29
C ASP A 144 14.27 -13.98 -8.02
N THR A 145 12.96 -13.69 -7.99
CA THR A 145 12.28 -13.07 -6.85
C THR A 145 12.20 -14.00 -5.64
N GLY A 146 12.43 -15.30 -5.83
CA GLY A 146 12.34 -16.31 -4.77
C GLY A 146 10.97 -16.32 -4.07
N ASP A 147 10.87 -17.06 -2.96
CA ASP A 147 9.60 -17.24 -2.25
C ASP A 147 9.09 -15.94 -1.60
N ARG A 148 9.99 -15.10 -1.10
CA ARG A 148 9.64 -13.90 -0.32
C ARG A 148 9.00 -12.78 -1.16
N LEU A 149 9.48 -12.56 -2.39
CA LEU A 149 9.02 -11.46 -3.27
C LEU A 149 8.14 -11.97 -4.41
N ASN A 150 7.76 -13.25 -4.39
CA ASN A 150 6.76 -13.78 -5.31
C ASN A 150 5.41 -13.07 -5.08
N VAL A 151 4.65 -12.87 -6.16
CA VAL A 151 3.36 -12.16 -6.17
C VAL A 151 2.40 -12.69 -5.10
N ASN A 152 2.47 -13.99 -4.82
CA ASN A 152 1.59 -14.68 -3.89
C ASN A 152 2.14 -14.77 -2.46
N SER A 153 3.29 -14.15 -2.22
CA SER A 153 3.94 -14.13 -0.91
C SER A 153 3.08 -13.37 0.09
N LYS A 154 2.69 -14.06 1.16
CA LYS A 154 1.96 -13.47 2.27
C LYS A 154 2.70 -13.71 3.58
N LYS A 155 2.47 -12.81 4.53
CA LYS A 155 3.00 -12.97 5.89
C LYS A 155 2.35 -14.18 6.54
N ARG A 156 3.15 -15.18 6.90
CA ARG A 156 2.75 -16.38 7.63
C ARG A 156 3.16 -16.26 9.10
N LYS A 157 2.33 -16.77 10.00
CA LYS A 157 2.57 -16.75 11.45
C LYS A 157 2.29 -18.14 12.04
N PHE A 158 3.21 -18.63 12.84
CA PHE A 158 3.13 -19.95 13.45
C PHE A 158 3.29 -19.87 14.97
N LEU A 159 2.54 -20.70 15.68
CA LEU A 159 2.69 -20.89 17.11
C LEU A 159 3.82 -21.91 17.36
N VAL A 160 4.82 -21.51 18.15
CA VAL A 160 5.96 -22.36 18.49
C VAL A 160 5.81 -22.84 19.92
N LYS A 161 6.03 -24.14 20.14
CA LYS A 161 5.97 -24.74 21.47
C LYS A 161 7.17 -24.30 22.31
N SER A 162 6.89 -23.87 23.54
CA SER A 162 7.90 -23.61 24.57
C SER A 162 8.18 -24.87 25.40
N PRO A 163 9.40 -25.05 25.97
CA PRO A 163 10.56 -24.17 25.89
C PRO A 163 11.31 -24.27 24.56
N LEU A 164 12.01 -23.19 24.19
CA LEU A 164 12.83 -23.17 22.98
C LEU A 164 14.10 -24.01 23.15
N ARG A 165 14.62 -24.50 22.02
CA ARG A 165 15.91 -25.17 21.95
C ARG A 165 17.05 -24.23 22.39
N PRO A 166 18.20 -24.78 22.83
CA PRO A 166 19.37 -23.98 23.14
C PRO A 166 19.83 -23.13 21.95
N ASP A 167 20.45 -21.98 22.25
CA ASP A 167 20.93 -21.03 21.24
C ASP A 167 21.94 -21.65 20.25
N THR A 168 22.60 -22.75 20.63
CA THR A 168 23.54 -23.50 19.78
C THR A 168 22.88 -24.23 18.61
N GLU A 169 21.59 -24.54 18.71
CA GLU A 169 20.84 -25.18 17.61
C GLU A 169 20.36 -24.15 16.57
N PHE A 170 20.42 -22.85 16.89
CA PHE A 170 19.99 -21.80 15.96
C PHE A 170 21.10 -21.48 14.95
N PRO A 171 20.73 -21.18 13.69
CA PRO A 171 21.65 -20.52 12.76
C PRO A 171 22.02 -19.13 13.29
N PRO A 172 23.04 -18.46 12.72
CA PRO A 172 23.41 -17.10 13.12
C PRO A 172 22.19 -16.19 13.22
N PHE A 173 22.02 -15.58 14.40
CA PHE A 173 20.83 -14.80 14.72
C PHE A 173 21.20 -13.46 15.36
N GLN A 174 20.25 -12.53 15.34
CA GLN A 174 20.31 -11.28 16.10
C GLN A 174 19.05 -11.10 16.95
N ASP A 175 19.24 -10.70 18.19
CA ASP A 175 18.17 -10.46 19.14
C ASP A 175 17.91 -8.97 19.33
N PHE A 176 16.65 -8.59 19.36
CA PHE A 176 16.21 -7.22 19.58
C PHE A 176 15.18 -7.18 20.71
N ASP A 177 15.28 -6.18 21.57
CA ASP A 177 14.22 -5.85 22.50
C ASP A 177 13.18 -5.00 21.78
N VAL A 178 11.92 -5.41 21.91
CA VAL A 178 10.80 -4.76 21.24
C VAL A 178 9.69 -4.46 22.24
N VAL A 179 9.27 -3.20 22.27
CA VAL A 179 8.16 -2.71 23.09
C VAL A 179 7.10 -2.12 22.18
N HIS A 180 5.85 -2.56 22.36
CA HIS A 180 4.71 -2.02 21.64
C HIS A 180 3.70 -1.42 22.62
N ASN A 181 3.14 -0.28 22.21
CA ASN A 181 2.07 0.40 22.92
C ASN A 181 0.98 0.75 21.91
N TYR A 182 -0.28 0.44 22.24
CA TYR A 182 -1.42 0.96 21.50
C TYR A 182 -1.80 2.33 22.06
N LEU A 183 -2.14 3.27 21.17
CA LEU A 183 -2.57 4.61 21.53
C LEU A 183 -4.08 4.75 21.33
N GLN A 184 -4.66 5.72 22.02
CA GLN A 184 -6.03 6.14 21.73
C GLN A 184 -6.10 6.71 20.30
N SER A 185 -7.26 6.55 19.67
CA SER A 185 -7.50 7.01 18.30
C SER A 185 -8.87 7.67 18.22
N ASP A 186 -8.89 8.90 17.72
CA ASP A 186 -10.14 9.65 17.50
C ASP A 186 -10.92 9.14 16.28
N PHE A 187 -10.24 8.43 15.36
CA PHE A 187 -10.87 7.83 14.20
C PHE A 187 -11.56 6.50 14.54
N ARG A 188 -12.86 6.40 14.25
CA ARG A 188 -13.60 5.14 14.34
C ARG A 188 -12.92 4.07 13.49
N LYS A 189 -12.67 2.90 14.10
CA LYS A 189 -12.01 1.76 13.47
C LYS A 189 -10.59 2.07 12.95
N ALA A 190 -9.81 2.92 13.62
CA ALA A 190 -8.37 2.99 13.37
C ALA A 190 -7.59 2.39 14.55
N GLN A 191 -6.49 1.70 14.25
CA GLN A 191 -5.56 1.17 15.24
C GLN A 191 -4.27 1.98 15.16
N VAL A 192 -3.93 2.63 16.27
CA VAL A 192 -2.70 3.42 16.39
C VAL A 192 -1.75 2.74 17.36
N ARG A 193 -0.48 2.59 16.96
CA ARG A 193 0.53 1.97 17.82
C ARG A 193 1.89 2.63 17.69
N LEU A 194 2.62 2.65 18.81
CA LEU A 194 4.03 2.96 18.88
C LEU A 194 4.84 1.68 19.03
N ARG A 195 5.96 1.60 18.33
CA ARG A 195 6.96 0.55 18.47
C ARG A 195 8.32 1.15 18.81
N LYS A 196 8.93 0.68 19.89
CA LYS A 196 10.35 0.88 20.21
C LYS A 196 11.07 -0.44 19.98
N ARG A 197 12.09 -0.46 19.13
CA ARG A 197 12.90 -1.66 18.82
C ARG A 197 14.37 -1.31 18.94
N GLY A 198 15.17 -2.14 19.58
CA GLY A 198 16.59 -1.82 19.75
C GLY A 198 17.43 -2.97 20.28
N GLN A 199 18.73 -2.72 20.33
CA GLN A 199 19.73 -3.61 20.93
C GLN A 199 20.91 -2.75 21.39
N LYS A 200 21.63 -3.19 22.43
CA LYS A 200 22.85 -2.53 22.93
C LYS A 200 22.68 -1.02 23.19
N GLY A 201 21.54 -0.61 23.74
CA GLY A 201 21.26 0.80 24.07
C GLY A 201 20.82 1.68 22.90
N HIS A 202 20.84 1.19 21.66
CA HIS A 202 20.39 1.93 20.48
C HIS A 202 18.97 1.52 20.08
N TRP A 203 18.14 2.52 19.76
CA TRP A 203 16.70 2.34 19.55
C TRP A 203 16.21 3.00 18.27
N SER A 204 15.24 2.35 17.61
CA SER A 204 14.41 2.94 16.57
C SER A 204 12.95 2.96 17.01
N TYR A 205 12.25 4.01 16.60
CA TYR A 205 10.88 4.30 16.99
C TYR A 205 10.01 4.41 15.75
N ILE A 206 8.88 3.72 15.73
CA ILE A 206 7.91 3.80 14.63
C ILE A 206 6.52 4.05 15.19
N HIS A 207 5.85 5.04 14.60
CA HIS A 207 4.43 5.25 14.74
C HIS A 207 3.71 4.54 13.60
N THR A 208 2.69 3.76 13.90
CA THR A 208 1.89 3.06 12.89
C THR A 208 0.43 3.38 13.07
N VAL A 209 -0.20 3.86 12.00
CA VAL A 209 -1.64 4.10 11.92
C VAL A 209 -2.21 3.13 10.92
N ARG A 210 -3.11 2.26 11.37
CA ARG A 210 -3.86 1.34 10.51
C ARG A 210 -5.31 1.77 10.46
N LYS A 211 -5.74 2.32 9.32
CA LYS A 211 -7.12 2.73 9.06
C LYS A 211 -7.83 1.62 8.30
N PHE A 212 -9.01 1.22 8.74
CA PHE A 212 -9.84 0.24 8.02
C PHE A 212 -10.85 0.97 7.15
N HIS A 213 -10.94 0.58 5.87
CA HIS A 213 -11.89 1.16 4.94
C HIS A 213 -13.33 0.78 5.37
N PRO A 214 -14.27 1.73 5.44
CA PRO A 214 -15.59 1.49 6.00
C PRO A 214 -16.42 0.44 5.24
N THR A 215 -16.26 0.34 3.92
CA THR A 215 -17.15 -0.43 3.04
C THR A 215 -16.55 -1.75 2.53
N ASN A 216 -15.24 -1.81 2.27
CA ASN A 216 -14.59 -2.96 1.63
C ASN A 216 -13.71 -3.79 2.60
N GLY A 217 -13.59 -3.35 3.87
CA GLY A 217 -12.88 -4.08 4.91
C GLY A 217 -11.35 -4.15 4.74
N GLN A 218 -10.80 -3.56 3.67
CA GLN A 218 -9.36 -3.43 3.49
C GLN A 218 -8.77 -2.47 4.54
N SER A 219 -7.47 -2.60 4.79
CA SER A 219 -6.80 -1.74 5.77
C SER A 219 -5.56 -1.10 5.17
N VAL A 220 -5.43 0.20 5.34
CA VAL A 220 -4.23 0.95 4.97
C VAL A 220 -3.38 1.13 6.22
N GLU A 221 -2.13 0.65 6.17
CA GLU A 221 -1.17 0.80 7.26
C GLU A 221 -0.07 1.80 6.87
N VAL A 222 -0.04 2.95 7.55
CA VAL A 222 1.00 3.97 7.39
C VAL A 222 2.01 3.83 8.51
N ARG A 223 3.30 3.80 8.18
CA ARG A 223 4.41 3.71 9.14
C ARG A 223 5.29 4.94 9.05
N THR A 224 5.40 5.68 10.14
CA THR A 224 6.23 6.89 10.23
C THR A 224 7.39 6.65 11.18
N GLN A 225 8.61 6.91 10.71
CA GLN A 225 9.80 6.88 11.55
C GLN A 225 9.75 8.06 12.52
N LEU A 226 10.00 7.83 13.81
CA LEU A 226 10.00 8.87 14.84
C LEU A 226 11.39 9.11 15.40
N THR A 227 11.59 10.31 15.92
CA THR A 227 12.69 10.62 16.84
C THR A 227 12.38 10.09 18.25
N HIS A 228 13.40 10.02 19.10
CA HIS A 228 13.20 9.64 20.51
C HIS A 228 12.26 10.62 21.24
N ARG A 229 12.38 11.92 20.98
CA ARG A 229 11.54 12.96 21.59
C ARG A 229 10.09 12.79 21.22
N ASP A 230 9.79 12.59 19.93
CA ASP A 230 8.40 12.45 19.47
C ASP A 230 7.76 11.18 20.04
N TYR A 231 8.53 10.09 20.14
CA TYR A 231 8.08 8.86 20.79
C TYR A 231 7.69 9.11 22.26
N LEU A 232 8.52 9.83 23.01
CA LEU A 232 8.24 10.16 24.42
C LEU A 232 7.02 11.08 24.55
N ASN A 233 6.84 12.02 23.63
CA ASN A 233 5.69 12.92 23.64
C ASN A 233 4.36 12.21 23.34
N MET A 234 4.38 11.15 22.52
CA MET A 234 3.18 10.37 22.19
C MET A 234 2.89 9.26 23.21
N LEU A 235 3.89 8.81 23.98
CA LEU A 235 3.74 7.71 24.94
C LEU A 235 2.70 7.94 26.06
N PRO A 236 2.41 9.17 26.52
CA PRO A 236 1.32 9.42 27.45
C PRO A 236 -0.08 9.11 26.88
N GLN A 237 -0.26 9.12 25.56
CA GLN A 237 -1.55 8.90 24.88
C GLN A 237 -1.89 7.39 24.75
N ARG A 238 -1.30 6.55 25.59
CA ARG A 238 -1.53 5.10 25.56
C ARG A 238 -3.00 4.79 25.84
N ASP A 239 -3.53 3.81 25.12
CA ASP A 239 -4.87 3.30 25.41
C ASP A 239 -4.81 2.42 26.66
N ASP A 240 -5.51 2.86 27.71
CA ASP A 240 -5.62 2.15 28.98
C ASP A 240 -6.33 0.80 28.86
N ALA A 241 -7.06 0.54 27.78
CA ALA A 241 -7.63 -0.79 27.51
C ALA A 241 -6.58 -1.82 27.07
N HIS A 242 -5.34 -1.39 26.80
CA HIS A 242 -4.27 -2.24 26.32
C HIS A 242 -3.08 -2.30 27.30
N PHE A 243 -2.47 -3.47 27.43
CA PHE A 243 -1.17 -3.64 28.07
C PHE A 243 -0.04 -3.28 27.11
N THR A 244 1.03 -2.70 27.64
CA THR A 244 2.31 -2.63 26.93
C THR A 244 2.84 -4.04 26.69
N ILE A 245 3.23 -4.33 25.46
CA ILE A 245 3.76 -5.64 25.08
C ILE A 245 5.27 -5.58 25.00
N PHE A 246 5.94 -6.46 25.75
CA PHE A 246 7.38 -6.65 25.73
C PHE A 246 7.72 -7.96 25.03
N LYS A 247 8.67 -7.91 24.09
CA LYS A 247 9.12 -9.09 23.35
C LYS A 247 10.62 -9.07 23.15
N LYS A 248 11.23 -10.25 23.14
CA LYS A 248 12.51 -10.48 22.46
C LYS A 248 12.19 -10.92 21.04
N ARG A 249 12.69 -10.19 20.04
CA ARG A 249 12.59 -10.60 18.64
C ARG A 249 13.92 -11.16 18.19
N ARG A 250 13.98 -12.47 17.95
CA ARG A 250 15.13 -13.17 17.36
C ARG A 250 14.96 -13.25 15.85
N CYS A 251 15.89 -12.68 15.12
CA CYS A 251 15.89 -12.69 13.65
C CYS A 251 17.00 -13.61 13.15
N PHE A 252 16.69 -14.48 12.19
CA PHE A 252 17.66 -15.39 11.59
C PHE A 252 17.27 -15.78 10.17
N ILE A 253 18.22 -16.35 9.43
CA ILE A 253 17.99 -16.91 8.09
C ILE A 253 18.10 -18.43 8.18
N PHE A 254 17.16 -19.13 7.56
CA PHE A 254 17.16 -20.59 7.42
C PHE A 254 16.57 -20.95 6.07
N ASN A 255 17.18 -21.87 5.32
CA ASN A 255 16.76 -22.24 3.95
C ASN A 255 16.50 -21.03 3.02
N ASN A 256 17.39 -20.02 3.08
CA ASN A 256 17.26 -18.78 2.31
C ASN A 256 15.98 -17.95 2.61
N GLN A 257 15.32 -18.25 3.72
CA GLN A 257 14.13 -17.55 4.21
C GLN A 257 14.45 -16.80 5.51
N TYR A 258 13.95 -15.58 5.61
CA TYR A 258 14.14 -14.72 6.77
C TYR A 258 13.00 -14.93 7.76
N TYR A 259 13.35 -15.21 9.02
CA TYR A 259 12.41 -15.46 10.08
C TYR A 259 12.51 -14.43 11.20
N GLN A 260 11.37 -14.14 11.82
CA GLN A 260 11.28 -13.34 13.05
C GLN A 260 10.57 -14.17 14.11
N LEU A 261 11.28 -14.54 15.17
CA LEU A 261 10.75 -15.27 16.31
C LEU A 261 10.50 -14.28 17.46
N ASP A 262 9.22 -14.03 17.73
CA ASP A 262 8.73 -13.18 18.81
C ASP A 262 8.54 -14.00 20.08
N ILE A 263 9.38 -13.76 21.08
CA ILE A 263 9.30 -14.36 22.41
C ILE A 263 8.69 -13.33 23.36
N TYR A 264 7.45 -13.56 23.80
CA TYR A 264 6.77 -12.62 24.70
C TYR A 264 7.40 -12.68 26.10
N ARG A 265 7.65 -11.50 26.68
CA ARG A 265 8.31 -11.33 27.97
C ARG A 265 7.39 -10.66 28.97
N GLN A 266 7.58 -10.97 30.24
CA GLN A 266 6.88 -10.30 31.34
C GLN A 266 7.44 -8.88 31.54
N PRO A 267 6.62 -7.90 32.00
CA PRO A 267 5.20 -8.03 32.31
C PRO A 267 4.35 -8.18 31.04
N THR A 268 3.41 -9.09 31.04
CA THR A 268 2.54 -9.34 29.88
C THR A 268 1.19 -9.86 30.33
N HIS A 269 0.19 -9.75 29.46
CA HIS A 269 -1.13 -10.33 29.68
C HIS A 269 -0.98 -11.84 29.97
N PRO A 270 -1.73 -12.45 30.92
CA PRO A 270 -1.66 -13.89 31.22
C PRO A 270 -1.64 -14.81 29.99
N ARG A 271 -2.51 -14.53 29.00
CA ARG A 271 -2.56 -15.18 27.67
C ARG A 271 -1.25 -15.19 26.87
N CYS A 272 -0.34 -14.26 27.11
CA CYS A 272 0.96 -14.17 26.43
C CYS A 272 2.10 -14.85 27.20
N ARG A 273 1.85 -15.37 28.40
CA ARG A 273 2.90 -16.04 29.19
C ARG A 273 3.37 -17.29 28.47
N GLY A 274 4.67 -17.36 28.16
CA GLY A 274 5.27 -18.46 27.41
C GLY A 274 4.93 -18.48 25.92
N LEU A 275 4.25 -17.45 25.40
CA LEU A 275 3.87 -17.37 24.00
C LEU A 275 5.08 -17.08 23.11
N VAL A 276 5.27 -17.91 22.09
CA VAL A 276 6.28 -17.71 21.06
C VAL A 276 5.64 -17.79 19.68
N LEU A 277 5.87 -16.78 18.86
CA LEU A 277 5.32 -16.68 17.51
C LEU A 277 6.46 -16.57 16.48
N LEU A 278 6.46 -17.45 15.50
CA LEU A 278 7.37 -17.39 14.36
C LEU A 278 6.66 -16.71 13.19
N GLU A 279 7.27 -15.68 12.62
CA GLU A 279 6.76 -14.97 11.46
C GLU A 279 7.72 -15.08 10.27
N THR A 280 7.18 -15.30 9.08
CA THR A 280 7.93 -15.26 7.82
C THR A 280 7.02 -14.79 6.67
N TYR A 281 7.58 -14.63 5.48
CA TYR A 281 6.84 -14.34 4.24
C TYR A 281 7.07 -15.50 3.28
N SER A 282 5.99 -16.10 2.82
CA SER A 282 6.05 -17.25 1.90
C SER A 282 4.91 -17.22 0.89
N ALA A 283 5.22 -17.58 -0.34
CA ALA A 283 4.30 -17.78 -1.45
C ALA A 283 3.92 -19.26 -1.66
N ALA A 284 4.42 -20.16 -0.82
CA ALA A 284 4.02 -21.56 -0.84
C ALA A 284 2.50 -21.67 -0.62
N TYR A 285 1.83 -22.22 -1.62
CA TYR A 285 0.41 -22.56 -1.60
C TYR A 285 0.17 -23.93 -0.98
N ASP A 286 1.06 -24.87 -1.29
CA ASP A 286 1.06 -26.19 -0.71
C ASP A 286 1.50 -26.12 0.75
N GLN A 287 0.61 -26.58 1.63
CA GLN A 287 0.85 -26.59 3.07
C GLN A 287 2.00 -27.54 3.41
N ASP A 288 2.15 -28.65 2.69
CA ASP A 288 3.18 -29.64 2.98
C ASP A 288 4.56 -29.10 2.61
N ALA A 289 4.70 -28.47 1.45
CA ALA A 289 5.91 -27.76 1.06
C ALA A 289 6.26 -26.61 2.03
N LEU A 290 5.26 -25.86 2.51
CA LEU A 290 5.46 -24.80 3.50
C LEU A 290 5.95 -25.37 4.83
N LEU A 291 5.32 -26.42 5.35
CA LEU A 291 5.74 -27.05 6.60
C LEU A 291 7.13 -27.67 6.49
N ALA A 292 7.48 -28.24 5.33
CA ALA A 292 8.79 -28.81 5.07
C ALA A 292 9.91 -27.75 5.01
N SER A 293 9.59 -26.51 4.64
CA SER A 293 10.57 -25.42 4.57
C SER A 293 10.89 -24.80 5.94
N LEU A 294 9.99 -24.96 6.91
CA LEU A 294 10.13 -24.40 8.25
C LEU A 294 11.35 -24.96 9.00
N PRO A 295 11.91 -24.20 9.97
CA PRO A 295 13.06 -24.65 10.74
C PRO A 295 12.73 -25.88 11.60
N LYS A 296 13.27 -27.05 11.21
CA LYS A 296 13.01 -28.34 11.87
C LYS A 296 13.47 -28.41 13.34
N PHE A 297 14.38 -27.52 13.74
CA PHE A 297 14.80 -27.39 15.14
C PHE A 297 13.74 -26.69 16.01
N LEU A 298 12.69 -26.09 15.43
CA LEU A 298 11.55 -25.54 16.15
C LEU A 298 10.36 -26.51 16.09
N THR A 299 9.75 -26.74 17.24
CA THR A 299 8.49 -27.49 17.33
C THR A 299 7.32 -26.56 17.04
N ILE A 300 6.81 -26.60 15.80
CA ILE A 300 5.65 -25.81 15.37
C ILE A 300 4.37 -26.54 15.78
N GLU A 301 3.48 -25.88 16.52
CA GLU A 301 2.20 -26.47 16.95
C GLU A 301 1.12 -26.32 15.89
N LYS A 302 0.97 -25.09 15.35
CA LYS A 302 -0.01 -24.79 14.30
C LYS A 302 0.31 -23.47 13.60
N GLU A 303 -0.22 -23.31 12.40
CA GLU A 303 -0.31 -22.00 11.75
C GLU A 303 -1.43 -21.17 12.39
N VAL A 304 -1.12 -19.91 12.71
CA VAL A 304 -2.04 -18.92 13.30
C VAL A 304 -2.10 -17.65 12.45
N THR A 305 -1.82 -17.78 11.14
CA THR A 305 -1.92 -16.70 10.17
C THR A 305 -3.37 -16.23 10.07
N GLY A 306 -3.62 -14.93 10.23
CA GLY A 306 -4.97 -14.36 10.17
C GLY A 306 -5.84 -14.62 11.41
N ASP A 307 -5.45 -15.53 12.31
CA ASP A 307 -6.21 -15.80 13.53
C ASP A 307 -6.25 -14.56 14.45
N PRO A 308 -7.44 -13.98 14.70
CA PRO A 308 -7.56 -12.80 15.53
C PRO A 308 -7.11 -13.02 16.97
N ALA A 309 -7.19 -14.25 17.50
CA ALA A 309 -6.76 -14.56 18.87
C ALA A 309 -5.25 -14.37 19.06
N TYR A 310 -4.45 -14.54 17.99
CA TYR A 310 -3.01 -14.32 17.96
C TYR A 310 -2.63 -12.99 17.30
N SER A 311 -3.60 -12.09 17.10
CA SER A 311 -3.32 -10.71 16.71
C SER A 311 -2.72 -9.95 17.89
N MET A 312 -1.70 -9.13 17.62
CA MET A 312 -1.03 -8.37 18.68
C MET A 312 -1.99 -7.40 19.39
N TYR A 313 -2.98 -6.89 18.68
CA TYR A 313 -4.02 -6.02 19.22
C TYR A 313 -4.83 -6.77 20.29
N ASN A 314 -5.41 -7.92 19.94
CA ASN A 314 -6.19 -8.71 20.89
C ASN A 314 -5.34 -9.29 22.03
N LEU A 315 -4.07 -9.63 21.77
CA LEU A 315 -3.14 -10.09 22.80
C LEU A 315 -2.80 -9.02 23.84
N SER A 316 -2.93 -7.74 23.49
CA SER A 316 -2.73 -6.63 24.42
C SER A 316 -3.98 -6.19 25.17
N LEU A 317 -5.19 -6.53 24.72
CA LEU A 317 -6.42 -6.14 25.42
C LEU A 317 -6.42 -6.64 26.86
N LYS A 318 -6.76 -5.76 27.81
CA LYS A 318 -6.88 -6.09 29.24
C LYS A 318 -8.15 -6.89 29.54
N GLU A 319 -9.23 -6.59 28.85
CA GLU A 319 -10.52 -7.27 28.98
C GLU A 319 -10.49 -8.67 28.35
N ASP A 320 -11.38 -9.54 28.84
CA ASP A 320 -11.57 -10.86 28.26
C ASP A 320 -12.22 -10.77 26.87
N TRP A 321 -11.65 -11.51 25.91
CA TRP A 321 -12.13 -11.66 24.54
C TRP A 321 -13.60 -12.07 24.38
N LYS A 322 -14.20 -12.74 25.36
CA LYS A 322 -15.60 -13.18 25.33
C LYS A 322 -16.59 -12.07 25.70
N THR A 323 -16.12 -11.04 26.41
CA THR A 323 -16.95 -9.97 26.97
C THR A 323 -16.59 -8.60 26.41
N SER A 324 -15.41 -8.46 25.81
CA SER A 324 -14.94 -7.18 25.28
C SER A 324 -15.58 -6.82 23.95
N ASN A 325 -16.31 -5.70 23.94
CA ASN A 325 -16.77 -5.06 22.70
C ASN A 325 -15.62 -4.51 21.84
N LYS A 326 -14.39 -4.47 22.40
CA LYS A 326 -13.17 -4.03 21.71
C LYS A 326 -12.41 -5.19 21.05
N TYR A 327 -12.87 -6.44 21.19
CA TYR A 327 -12.25 -7.58 20.51
C TYR A 327 -12.35 -7.42 18.99
N TYR A 328 -11.19 -7.46 18.32
CA TYR A 328 -11.15 -7.41 16.87
C TYR A 328 -11.35 -8.83 16.31
N ALA A 329 -12.50 -9.11 15.70
CA ALA A 329 -12.85 -10.43 15.18
C ALA A 329 -12.24 -10.75 13.79
N GLY A 330 -11.47 -9.85 13.19
CA GLY A 330 -10.99 -9.98 11.80
C GLY A 330 -11.91 -9.29 10.80
N SER A 331 -11.48 -9.24 9.53
CA SER A 331 -12.36 -8.98 8.37
C SER A 331 -12.61 -10.32 7.69
N ASP A 332 -13.88 -10.74 7.58
CA ASP A 332 -14.24 -11.86 6.71
C ASP A 332 -14.00 -11.48 5.24
N TYR A 333 -13.77 -12.47 4.38
CA TYR A 333 -13.62 -12.32 2.92
C TYR A 333 -14.82 -11.63 2.22
N ASN A 334 -15.87 -11.26 2.96
CA ASN A 334 -17.07 -10.55 2.49
C ASN A 334 -17.31 -9.18 3.17
N GLY A 335 -16.30 -8.55 3.77
CA GLY A 335 -16.37 -7.13 4.12
C GLY A 335 -17.33 -6.73 5.27
N GLN A 336 -17.91 -7.68 6.00
CA GLN A 336 -18.70 -7.37 7.21
C GLN A 336 -17.86 -7.48 8.48
N VAL A 337 -17.81 -6.39 9.25
CA VAL A 337 -17.21 -6.34 10.59
C VAL A 337 -18.27 -6.76 11.60
N LYS A 338 -18.13 -7.94 12.23
CA LYS A 338 -18.91 -8.29 13.43
C LYS A 338 -18.15 -7.84 14.68
N CYS A 339 -18.64 -6.79 15.36
CA CYS A 339 -18.42 -6.65 16.80
C CYS A 339 -19.46 -7.53 17.50
N LEU A 340 -19.04 -8.31 18.50
CA LEU A 340 -19.98 -9.02 19.38
C LEU A 340 -20.69 -7.99 20.27
N THR A 341 -21.90 -7.58 19.89
CA THR A 341 -22.84 -6.97 20.83
C THR A 341 -23.66 -8.09 21.45
N ASN A 342 -23.31 -8.55 22.65
CA ASN A 342 -24.19 -9.44 23.41
C ASN A 342 -25.36 -8.62 23.96
N GLY A 343 -26.57 -9.03 23.58
CA GLY A 343 -27.82 -8.33 23.82
C GLY A 343 -28.32 -8.38 25.26
N HIS A 344 -29.07 -7.35 25.62
CA HIS A 344 -30.00 -7.41 26.74
C HIS A 344 -31.21 -8.27 26.36
N ALA A 345 -31.41 -9.34 27.11
CA ALA A 345 -32.63 -10.12 27.12
C ALA A 345 -33.81 -9.23 27.57
N ASN A 346 -34.94 -9.31 26.87
CA ASN A 346 -36.23 -9.03 27.47
C ASN A 346 -37.24 -10.10 27.08
N ARG A 347 -37.86 -10.64 28.13
CA ARG A 347 -38.82 -11.73 28.13
C ARG A 347 -40.08 -11.31 27.39
N LEU A 348 -40.56 -12.16 26.50
CA LEU A 348 -41.93 -12.12 25.97
C LEU A 348 -42.86 -12.72 27.04
N ASN A 349 -43.71 -11.88 27.63
CA ASN A 349 -45.02 -12.28 28.17
C ASN A 349 -46.06 -11.45 27.42
N GLY A 350 -47.06 -12.13 26.86
CA GLY A 350 -48.16 -11.51 26.12
C GLY A 350 -49.18 -10.83 27.04
N HIS A 351 -49.92 -9.88 26.47
CA HIS A 351 -51.37 -9.76 26.55
C HIS A 351 -51.86 -8.65 25.60
N GLU A 352 -53.02 -8.90 25.00
CA GLU A 352 -53.78 -8.05 24.08
C GLU A 352 -54.22 -6.70 24.69
N ALA A 353 -54.38 -5.66 23.85
CA ALA A 353 -55.65 -4.96 23.60
C ALA A 353 -55.48 -3.49 23.10
N ASP A 354 -56.24 -3.18 22.05
CA ASP A 354 -56.98 -1.94 21.73
C ASP A 354 -56.33 -0.54 21.49
N LYS A 355 -56.44 -0.12 20.22
CA LYS A 355 -57.19 1.06 19.70
C LYS A 355 -57.17 2.41 20.47
N ILE A 356 -56.71 3.49 19.81
CA ILE A 356 -57.46 4.73 19.41
C ILE A 356 -56.54 5.96 19.16
N ASN A 357 -56.99 6.75 18.18
CA ASN A 357 -56.57 8.06 17.67
C ASN A 357 -56.09 9.16 18.64
N GLY A 358 -55.31 10.10 18.11
CA GLY A 358 -55.20 11.47 18.65
C GLY A 358 -54.28 12.41 17.85
N HIS A 359 -54.88 13.33 17.07
CA HIS A 359 -54.23 14.48 16.42
C HIS A 359 -53.71 15.53 17.44
N GLY A 360 -52.67 16.30 17.07
CA GLY A 360 -52.52 17.67 17.57
C GLY A 360 -51.10 18.26 17.63
N GLY A 361 -50.79 19.16 16.68
CA GLY A 361 -50.40 20.55 17.00
C GLY A 361 -48.94 20.93 17.34
N VAL A 362 -48.27 21.55 16.35
CA VAL A 362 -47.48 22.82 16.38
C VAL A 362 -46.66 23.21 17.65
N LYS A 363 -45.34 23.43 17.50
CA LYS A 363 -44.68 24.76 17.49
C LYS A 363 -43.14 24.72 17.60
N LEU A 364 -42.55 25.55 16.74
CA LEU A 364 -41.19 26.07 16.72
C LEU A 364 -40.95 27.08 17.86
N ASN A 365 -39.70 27.12 18.33
CA ASN A 365 -38.91 28.28 18.79
C ASN A 365 -37.45 27.85 18.57
N GLY A 366 -36.54 28.52 17.85
CA GLY A 366 -36.41 29.94 17.55
C GLY A 366 -35.50 30.61 18.58
N HIS A 367 -34.20 30.76 18.29
CA HIS A 367 -33.47 32.02 18.52
C HIS A 367 -32.12 32.05 17.80
N SER A 368 -31.92 33.21 17.16
CA SER A 368 -30.83 33.63 16.28
C SER A 368 -29.79 34.44 17.07
N CYS A 369 -28.54 34.44 16.62
CA CYS A 369 -27.69 35.63 16.73
C CYS A 369 -26.96 35.87 15.41
N ASN A 370 -27.08 37.11 14.93
CA ASN A 370 -26.52 37.67 13.72
C ASN A 370 -25.50 38.75 14.09
N LYS A 371 -24.59 39.04 13.14
CA LYS A 371 -23.92 40.32 12.78
C LYS A 371 -22.37 40.25 12.79
N VAL A 372 -21.58 40.85 11.89
CA VAL A 372 -21.77 41.71 10.68
C VAL A 372 -20.40 41.94 9.96
N ASN A 373 -20.46 42.00 8.61
CA ASN A 373 -19.73 42.74 7.53
C ASN A 373 -18.20 42.95 7.35
N GLY A 374 -17.84 42.91 6.04
CA GLY A 374 -16.92 43.80 5.27
C GLY A 374 -15.81 43.03 4.52
N HIS A 375 -15.48 43.15 3.22
CA HIS A 375 -15.75 44.05 2.08
C HIS A 375 -15.42 43.25 0.77
N ALA A 376 -16.29 43.26 -0.26
CA ALA A 376 -16.14 43.96 -1.56
C ALA A 376 -14.91 43.63 -2.45
N GLY A 377 -15.16 43.07 -3.64
CA GLY A 377 -14.24 42.95 -4.78
C GLY A 377 -14.93 42.36 -6.01
N GLU A 378 -15.09 43.18 -7.06
CA GLU A 378 -15.99 43.03 -8.20
C GLU A 378 -15.55 42.08 -9.34
N LYS A 379 -16.57 41.44 -9.92
CA LYS A 379 -16.90 41.23 -11.35
C LYS A 379 -15.79 41.12 -12.41
N ASN A 380 -15.84 40.05 -13.22
CA ASN A 380 -16.41 40.12 -14.59
C ASN A 380 -16.26 38.77 -15.34
N GLN A 381 -17.39 38.15 -15.70
CA GLN A 381 -17.46 37.29 -16.88
C GLN A 381 -18.85 37.45 -17.51
N VAL A 382 -18.85 37.86 -18.77
CA VAL A 382 -20.02 38.20 -19.57
C VAL A 382 -19.86 37.54 -20.94
N TYR A 383 -20.94 36.86 -21.37
CA TYR A 383 -21.29 36.33 -22.70
C TYR A 383 -20.44 35.20 -23.31
N SER A 384 -20.99 34.28 -24.10
CA SER A 384 -22.36 33.87 -24.42
C SER A 384 -22.30 32.50 -25.12
N ARG A 385 -23.42 31.77 -25.07
CA ARG A 385 -23.73 30.62 -25.92
C ARG A 385 -23.94 31.06 -27.37
N ILE A 386 -23.44 30.30 -28.35
CA ILE A 386 -24.16 30.03 -29.61
C ILE A 386 -23.92 28.57 -30.03
N SER A 387 -25.02 27.90 -30.31
CA SER A 387 -25.18 26.55 -30.86
C SER A 387 -24.94 26.50 -32.37
N GLY A 388 -24.40 25.39 -32.87
CA GLY A 388 -24.42 25.03 -34.29
C GLY A 388 -24.32 23.53 -34.49
N LEU A 389 -25.44 22.88 -34.80
CA LEU A 389 -25.51 21.50 -35.31
C LEU A 389 -24.85 21.41 -36.69
N HIS A 390 -24.14 20.32 -36.97
CA HIS A 390 -24.28 19.58 -38.24
C HIS A 390 -23.87 18.11 -38.05
N LYS A 391 -24.83 17.21 -38.35
CA LYS A 391 -24.62 15.77 -38.61
C LYS A 391 -24.25 15.60 -40.07
N MET A 392 -23.29 14.72 -40.37
CA MET A 392 -23.23 14.01 -41.66
C MET A 392 -22.77 12.57 -41.43
N ASN A 393 -23.58 11.64 -41.92
CA ASN A 393 -23.31 10.21 -42.04
C ASN A 393 -22.31 9.97 -43.18
N GLY A 394 -21.43 8.99 -43.01
CA GLY A 394 -20.61 8.40 -44.06
C GLY A 394 -20.49 6.91 -43.83
N HIS A 395 -21.35 6.14 -44.49
CA HIS A 395 -21.33 4.69 -44.60
C HIS A 395 -20.28 4.32 -45.65
N GLU A 396 -19.30 3.49 -45.33
CA GLU A 396 -18.56 2.72 -46.33
C GLU A 396 -18.38 1.28 -45.83
N GLN A 397 -19.05 0.38 -46.55
CA GLN A 397 -18.88 -1.06 -46.46
C GLN A 397 -17.60 -1.44 -47.20
N THR A 398 -16.72 -2.22 -46.58
CA THR A 398 -15.77 -3.06 -47.31
C THR A 398 -15.78 -4.48 -46.75
N ASN A 399 -16.19 -5.36 -47.65
CA ASN A 399 -16.28 -6.82 -47.68
C ASN A 399 -15.39 -7.63 -46.73
N ASP A 400 -16.06 -8.58 -46.06
CA ASP A 400 -15.55 -9.87 -45.62
C ASP A 400 -14.86 -10.62 -46.78
N THR A 401 -13.56 -10.85 -46.66
CA THR A 401 -12.86 -12.04 -47.18
C THR A 401 -11.47 -12.05 -46.56
N ASP A 402 -11.30 -12.77 -45.44
CA ASP A 402 -10.06 -13.49 -45.05
C ASP A 402 -10.21 -14.06 -43.62
N LEU A 403 -11.30 -14.80 -43.42
CA LEU A 403 -11.48 -15.72 -42.31
C LEU A 403 -11.25 -17.12 -42.85
N ASN A 404 -9.98 -17.52 -43.04
CA ASN A 404 -9.51 -18.90 -43.09
C ASN A 404 -8.04 -18.94 -43.53
N ASN A 405 -7.10 -18.68 -42.61
CA ASN A 405 -5.75 -19.26 -42.60
C ASN A 405 -4.96 -18.68 -41.43
N LEU A 406 -5.02 -19.31 -40.25
CA LEU A 406 -3.92 -19.44 -39.30
C LEU A 406 -4.39 -20.27 -38.08
N LYS A 407 -4.67 -21.55 -38.32
CA LYS A 407 -4.63 -22.56 -37.25
C LYS A 407 -3.32 -23.33 -37.42
N ASN A 408 -2.55 -23.43 -36.34
CA ASN A 408 -1.28 -24.14 -36.15
C ASN A 408 0.01 -23.33 -36.22
N ILE A 409 0.31 -22.56 -35.16
CA ILE A 409 1.68 -22.49 -34.61
C ILE A 409 1.58 -22.49 -33.08
N ASN A 410 2.06 -23.57 -32.46
CA ASN A 410 2.16 -23.72 -31.00
C ASN A 410 3.07 -22.65 -30.40
N GLY A 411 2.59 -22.01 -29.34
CA GLY A 411 3.17 -20.81 -28.75
C GLY A 411 4.44 -21.07 -27.94
N THR A 412 5.54 -20.50 -28.43
CA THR A 412 6.64 -20.04 -27.57
C THR A 412 6.57 -18.51 -27.56
N LYS A 413 6.19 -17.92 -26.41
CA LYS A 413 6.29 -16.47 -26.23
C LYS A 413 7.75 -16.05 -26.44
N PRO A 414 8.06 -15.05 -27.27
CA PRO A 414 9.42 -14.55 -27.39
C PRO A 414 9.85 -13.98 -26.03
N ARG A 415 10.92 -14.55 -25.45
CA ARG A 415 11.55 -13.98 -24.25
C ARG A 415 12.13 -12.63 -24.65
N SER A 416 11.68 -11.55 -24.00
CA SER A 416 12.32 -10.24 -24.13
C SER A 416 13.83 -10.35 -23.84
N PRO A 417 14.70 -9.63 -24.55
CA PRO A 417 16.13 -9.67 -24.32
C PRO A 417 16.45 -9.34 -22.85
N LYS A 418 17.29 -10.16 -22.22
CA LYS A 418 17.80 -9.90 -20.87
C LYS A 418 18.87 -8.82 -20.94
N ILE A 419 18.83 -7.87 -20.02
CA ILE A 419 19.77 -6.75 -19.99
C ILE A 419 21.13 -7.25 -19.47
N PRO A 420 22.25 -6.96 -20.15
CA PRO A 420 23.57 -7.44 -19.74
C PRO A 420 24.00 -6.86 -18.38
N LYS A 421 24.56 -7.73 -17.52
CA LYS A 421 24.85 -7.47 -16.09
C LYS A 421 25.95 -6.43 -15.79
N LYS A 422 26.47 -5.68 -16.77
CA LYS A 422 27.64 -4.79 -16.59
C LYS A 422 27.34 -3.30 -16.58
N ASP A 423 26.15 -2.88 -16.98
CA ASP A 423 25.75 -1.47 -16.94
C ASP A 423 24.78 -1.21 -15.80
N ALA A 424 24.88 -0.02 -15.18
CA ALA A 424 23.89 0.43 -14.22
C ALA A 424 22.51 0.47 -14.89
N LEU A 425 21.58 -0.31 -14.36
CA LEU A 425 20.23 -0.37 -14.92
C LEU A 425 19.42 0.80 -14.42
N LYS A 426 18.76 1.49 -15.34
CA LYS A 426 17.94 2.66 -15.08
C LYS A 426 16.47 2.29 -15.28
N VAL A 427 15.71 2.30 -14.20
CA VAL A 427 14.28 1.93 -14.15
C VAL A 427 13.45 3.15 -13.79
#